data_AF-C7CBY2-F1
#
_entry.id   AF-C7CBY2-F1
#
_cell.length_a   1.000
_cell.length_b   1.000
_cell.length_c   1.000
_cell.angle_alpha   90.00
_cell.angle_beta   90.00
_cell.angle_gamma   90.00
#
_symmetry.space_group_name_H-M   'P 1'
#
loop_
_entity.id
_entity.type
_entity.pdbx_description
1 polymer ?
#
loop_
_entity_poly.entity_id
_entity_poly.type
_entity_poly.pdbx_seq_one_letter_code
_entity_poly.pdbx_strand_id
1 'polypeptide(L)'
;MTEDETVDPERAVAVGLRARLAVVERTAWFGFMHAMRERPEETQAFIEAERVRCREGFGSGAWAKDLTAAERALLGEEVDAGLAQLVEDARAELGDGT
;
A
#
# COMPACT_ATOMS: atom_id res chain seq x y z
N MET A 1 -29.36 -26.87 14.29
CA MET A 1 -27.99 -26.91 14.83
C MET A 1 -27.54 -25.48 14.94
N THR A 2 -27.58 -24.92 16.14
CA THR A 2 -27.00 -23.62 16.43
C THR A 2 -25.50 -23.84 16.38
N GLU A 3 -24.86 -23.42 15.29
CA GLU A 3 -23.41 -23.22 15.31
C GLU A 3 -23.16 -22.23 16.45
N ASP A 4 -22.30 -22.60 17.39
CA ASP A 4 -21.82 -21.66 18.40
C ASP A 4 -20.96 -20.64 17.63
N GLU A 5 -21.60 -19.57 17.13
CA GLU A 5 -21.03 -18.50 16.29
C GLU A 5 -20.06 -17.60 17.07
N THR A 6 -19.40 -18.12 18.09
CA THR A 6 -18.37 -17.39 18.81
C THR A 6 -17.10 -17.38 17.98
N VAL A 7 -16.70 -16.20 17.51
CA VAL A 7 -15.39 -16.02 16.87
C VAL A 7 -14.31 -16.31 17.90
N ASP A 8 -13.46 -17.28 17.60
CA ASP A 8 -12.24 -17.58 18.37
C ASP A 8 -11.46 -16.28 18.67
N PRO A 9 -11.12 -15.98 19.95
CA PRO A 9 -10.41 -14.77 20.33
C PRO A 9 -9.13 -14.50 19.54
N GLU A 10 -8.36 -15.54 19.17
CA GLU A 10 -7.15 -15.38 18.35
C GLU A 10 -7.50 -14.95 16.92
N ARG A 11 -8.56 -15.53 16.34
CA ARG A 11 -9.08 -15.11 15.02
C ARG A 11 -9.68 -13.72 15.07
N ALA A 12 -10.29 -13.31 16.17
CA ALA A 12 -10.87 -11.97 16.33
C ALA A 12 -9.79 -10.88 16.23
N VAL A 13 -8.59 -11.12 16.77
CA VAL A 13 -7.44 -10.20 16.63
C VAL A 13 -7.04 -10.06 15.16
N ALA A 14 -6.90 -11.18 14.45
CA ALA A 14 -6.53 -11.18 13.04
C ALA A 14 -7.59 -10.51 12.15
N VAL A 15 -8.88 -10.72 12.43
CA VAL A 15 -9.99 -10.03 11.77
C VAL A 15 -9.93 -8.53 12.04
N GLY A 16 -9.71 -8.13 13.30
CA GLY A 16 -9.56 -6.73 13.68
C GLY A 16 -8.40 -6.03 12.98
N LEU A 17 -7.25 -6.70 12.82
CA LEU A 17 -6.11 -6.17 12.07
C LEU A 17 -6.43 -6.01 10.58
N ARG A 18 -7.07 -7.00 9.96
CA ARG A 18 -7.52 -6.91 8.56
C ARG A 18 -8.50 -5.76 8.34
N ALA A 19 -9.46 -5.60 9.26
CA ALA A 19 -10.41 -4.50 9.18
C ALA A 19 -9.72 -3.14 9.26
N ARG A 20 -8.74 -2.98 10.16
CA ARG A 20 -7.94 -1.74 10.26
C ARG A 20 -7.14 -1.47 9.00
N LEU A 21 -6.49 -2.49 8.44
CA LEU A 21 -5.74 -2.37 7.20
C LEU A 21 -6.66 -1.93 6.06
N ALA A 22 -7.80 -2.59 5.88
CA ALA A 22 -8.78 -2.24 4.85
C ALA A 22 -9.29 -0.80 4.98
N VAL A 23 -9.52 -0.30 6.21
CA VAL A 23 -9.92 1.10 6.44
C VAL A 23 -8.82 2.07 6.03
N VAL A 24 -7.57 1.79 6.39
CA VAL A 24 -6.41 2.63 6.03
C VAL A 24 -6.24 2.64 4.51
N GLU A 25 -6.26 1.47 3.86
CA GLU A 25 -6.14 1.33 2.42
C GLU A 25 -7.24 2.11 1.68
N ARG A 26 -8.50 1.99 2.10
CA ARG A 26 -9.61 2.72 1.47
C ARG A 26 -9.51 4.23 1.68
N THR A 27 -9.08 4.68 2.84
CA THR A 27 -8.89 6.11 3.13
C THR A 27 -7.75 6.69 2.31
N ALA A 28 -6.63 5.98 2.23
CA ALA A 28 -5.49 6.36 1.40
C ALA A 28 -5.88 6.41 -0.08
N TRP A 29 -6.61 5.42 -0.58
CA TRP A 29 -7.12 5.39 -1.95
C TRP A 29 -8.01 6.60 -2.28
N PHE A 30 -8.95 6.94 -1.39
CA PHE A 30 -9.81 8.11 -1.59
C PHE A 30 -8.99 9.40 -1.70
N GLY A 31 -8.03 9.61 -0.79
CA GLY A 31 -7.15 10.78 -0.82
C GLY A 31 -6.27 10.82 -2.06
N PHE A 32 -5.72 9.67 -2.47
CA PHE A 32 -4.92 9.55 -3.68
C PHE A 32 -5.72 9.87 -4.93
N MET A 33 -6.92 9.30 -5.08
CA MET A 33 -7.81 9.59 -6.21
C MET A 33 -8.22 11.06 -6.26
N HIS A 34 -8.45 11.70 -5.10
CA HIS A 34 -8.69 13.15 -5.08
C HIS A 34 -7.46 13.92 -5.59
N ALA A 35 -6.25 13.59 -5.12
CA ALA A 35 -5.03 14.23 -5.58
C ALA A 35 -4.77 14.02 -7.08
N MET A 36 -5.02 12.80 -7.60
CA MET A 36 -4.90 12.49 -9.03
C MET A 36 -5.89 13.27 -9.90
N ARG A 37 -7.10 13.57 -9.40
CA ARG A 37 -8.06 14.42 -10.13
C ARG A 37 -7.65 15.90 -10.15
N GLU A 38 -7.19 16.41 -9.01
CA GLU A 38 -6.88 17.84 -8.88
C GLU A 38 -5.53 18.18 -9.52
N ARG A 39 -4.53 17.32 -9.35
CA ARG A 39 -3.12 17.57 -9.71
C ARG A 39 -2.43 16.27 -10.18
N PRO A 40 -2.81 15.70 -11.33
CA PRO A 40 -2.34 14.39 -11.79
C PRO A 40 -0.82 14.32 -11.96
N GLU A 41 -0.22 15.29 -12.66
CA GLU A 41 1.22 15.28 -12.97
C GLU A 41 2.08 15.44 -11.70
N GLU A 42 1.72 16.36 -10.81
CA GLU A 42 2.42 16.58 -9.53
C GLU A 42 2.31 15.34 -8.63
N THR A 43 1.11 14.74 -8.57
CA THR A 43 0.87 13.53 -7.78
C THR A 43 1.69 12.35 -8.31
N GLN A 44 1.74 12.16 -9.64
CA GLN A 44 2.56 11.12 -10.25
C GLN A 44 4.06 11.35 -10.00
N ALA A 45 4.55 12.58 -10.14
CA ALA A 45 5.94 12.93 -9.85
C ALA A 45 6.29 12.65 -8.37
N PHE A 46 5.36 12.93 -7.46
CA PHE A 46 5.55 12.62 -6.04
C PHE A 46 5.65 11.11 -5.78
N ILE A 47 4.80 10.30 -6.44
CA ILE A 47 4.88 8.83 -6.32
C ILE A 47 6.20 8.30 -6.89
N GLU A 48 6.68 8.80 -8.03
CA GLU A 48 7.97 8.38 -8.58
C GLU A 48 9.13 8.74 -7.63
N ALA A 49 9.10 9.93 -7.02
CA ALA A 49 10.08 10.30 -6.02
C ALA A 49 10.03 9.37 -4.79
N GLU A 50 8.83 8.97 -4.35
CA GLU A 50 8.68 8.00 -3.26
C GLU A 50 9.22 6.62 -3.62
N ARG A 51 8.99 6.15 -4.85
CA ARG A 51 9.55 4.89 -5.36
C ARG A 51 11.07 4.85 -5.25
N VAL A 52 11.75 5.94 -5.62
CA VAL A 52 13.20 6.09 -5.42
C VAL A 52 13.57 6.01 -3.93
N ARG A 53 12.87 6.78 -3.07
CA ARG A 53 13.12 6.78 -1.62
C ARG A 53 12.92 5.42 -0.98
N CYS A 54 11.92 4.64 -1.39
CA CYS A 54 11.69 3.30 -0.86
C CYS A 54 12.84 2.36 -1.23
N ARG A 55 13.25 2.32 -2.52
CA ARG A 55 14.39 1.49 -2.95
C ARG A 55 15.67 1.81 -2.17
N GLU A 56 15.97 3.08 -1.98
CA GLU A 56 17.14 3.53 -1.21
C GLU A 56 16.99 3.26 0.30
N GLY A 57 15.83 3.56 0.86
CA GLY A 57 15.52 3.44 2.28
C GLY A 57 15.60 1.99 2.78
N PHE A 58 14.96 1.06 2.06
CA PHE A 58 15.05 -0.36 2.38
C PHE A 58 16.46 -0.91 2.14
N GLY A 59 17.17 -0.44 1.09
CA GLY A 59 18.57 -0.80 0.85
C GLY A 59 19.54 -0.33 1.97
N SER A 60 19.24 0.79 2.63
CA SER A 60 20.11 1.39 3.65
C SER A 60 20.06 0.71 5.03
N GLY A 61 19.04 -0.11 5.31
CA GLY A 61 18.80 -0.69 6.65
C GLY A 61 18.32 0.31 7.71
N ALA A 62 18.00 1.55 7.33
CA ALA A 62 17.37 2.51 8.22
C ALA A 62 15.95 2.06 8.63
N TRP A 63 15.26 1.37 7.73
CA TRP A 63 13.91 0.81 7.90
C TRP A 63 13.95 -0.72 7.98
N ALA A 64 12.89 -1.34 8.53
CA ALA A 64 12.75 -2.79 8.63
C ALA A 64 14.01 -3.47 9.21
N LYS A 65 14.43 -3.01 10.40
CA LYS A 65 15.67 -3.43 11.08
C LYS A 65 15.64 -4.89 11.54
N ASP A 66 14.44 -5.43 11.69
CA ASP A 66 14.14 -6.81 12.00
C ASP A 66 14.39 -7.77 10.82
N LEU A 67 14.47 -7.25 9.59
CA LEU A 67 14.72 -8.03 8.39
C LEU A 67 16.22 -8.19 8.08
N THR A 68 16.56 -9.24 7.34
CA THR A 68 17.87 -9.39 6.70
C THR A 68 18.04 -8.42 5.53
N ALA A 69 19.27 -8.28 5.01
CA ALA A 69 19.52 -7.45 3.84
C ALA A 69 18.77 -7.92 2.59
N ALA A 70 18.66 -9.24 2.39
CA ALA A 70 17.93 -9.82 1.26
C ALA A 70 16.41 -9.58 1.38
N GLU A 71 15.84 -9.76 2.58
CA GLU A 71 14.41 -9.49 2.82
C GLU A 71 14.07 -8.00 2.66
N ARG A 72 14.96 -7.09 3.07
CA ARG A 72 14.78 -5.66 2.80
C ARG A 72 14.85 -5.32 1.31
N ALA A 73 15.77 -5.93 0.58
CA ALA A 73 15.83 -5.73 -0.88
C ALA A 73 14.52 -6.17 -1.54
N LEU A 74 14.02 -7.36 -1.19
CA LEU A 74 12.72 -7.85 -1.67
C LEU A 74 11.58 -6.91 -1.26
N LEU A 75 11.52 -6.47 0.00
CA LEU A 75 10.50 -5.52 0.46
C LEU A 75 10.53 -4.22 -0.35
N GLY A 76 11.73 -3.70 -0.67
CA GLY A 76 11.88 -2.51 -1.49
C GLY A 76 11.39 -2.70 -2.94
N GLU A 77 11.65 -3.86 -3.54
CA GLU A 77 11.16 -4.22 -4.87
C GLU A 77 9.63 -4.34 -4.89
N GLU A 78 9.04 -5.01 -3.90
CA GLU A 78 7.58 -5.17 -3.79
C GLU A 78 6.87 -3.83 -3.57
N VAL A 79 7.43 -2.95 -2.72
CA VAL A 79 6.88 -1.60 -2.51
C VAL A 79 6.98 -0.76 -3.79
N ASP A 80 8.11 -0.84 -4.50
CA ASP A 80 8.28 -0.13 -5.77
C ASP A 80 7.26 -0.59 -6.83
N ALA A 81 7.09 -1.90 -6.98
CA ALA A 81 6.11 -2.49 -7.89
C ALA A 81 4.68 -2.08 -7.52
N GLY A 82 4.32 -2.12 -6.23
CA GLY A 82 3.02 -1.69 -5.73
C GLY A 82 2.73 -0.21 -6.00
N LEU A 83 3.70 0.68 -5.77
CA LEU A 83 3.56 2.11 -6.06
C LEU A 83 3.43 2.39 -7.56
N ALA A 84 4.14 1.64 -8.41
CA ALA A 84 3.98 1.73 -9.86
C ALA A 84 2.56 1.33 -10.29
N GLN A 85 2.07 0.18 -9.79
CA GLN A 85 0.73 -0.31 -10.10
C GLN A 85 -0.38 0.64 -9.61
N LEU A 86 -0.19 1.26 -8.44
CA LEU A 86 -1.15 2.20 -7.86
C LEU A 86 -1.49 3.37 -8.82
N VAL A 87 -0.49 3.86 -9.56
CA VAL A 87 -0.68 4.94 -10.54
C VAL A 87 -1.51 4.44 -11.73
N GLU A 88 -1.23 3.24 -12.23
CA GLU A 88 -1.97 2.64 -13.33
C GLU A 88 -3.43 2.36 -12.95
N ASP A 89 -3.67 1.86 -11.74
CA ASP A 89 -5.02 1.62 -11.21
C ASP A 89 -5.81 2.94 -11.13
N ALA A 90 -5.17 4.03 -10.71
CA ALA A 90 -5.85 5.34 -10.65
C ALA A 90 -6.18 5.89 -12.03
N ARG A 91 -5.28 5.74 -13.01
CA ARG A 91 -5.56 6.13 -14.39
C ARG A 91 -6.73 5.35 -14.98
N ALA A 92 -6.78 4.05 -14.72
CA ALA A 92 -7.89 3.20 -15.15
C ALA A 92 -9.22 3.64 -14.52
N GLU A 93 -9.22 3.94 -13.21
CA GLU A 93 -10.42 4.40 -12.49
C GLU A 93 -10.89 5.80 -12.93
N LEU A 94 -9.97 6.69 -13.33
CA LEU A 94 -10.31 8.02 -13.85
C LEU A 94 -10.85 8.00 -15.29
N GLY A 95 -10.69 6.88 -16.00
CA GLY A 95 -11.09 6.76 -17.39
C GLY A 95 -10.09 7.37 -18.38
N ASP A 96 -8.84 7.62 -17.97
CA ASP A 96 -7.74 8.09 -18.84
C ASP A 96 -7.22 6.98 -19.78
N GLY A 97 -8.03 5.97 -20.04
CA GLY A 97 -7.72 4.76 -20.81
C GLY A 97 -8.93 4.25 -21.60
N THR A 98 -9.52 5.08 -22.46
CA THR A 98 -10.11 4.67 -23.75
C THR A 98 -10.10 5.83 -24.73
#